data_AF-R4YTK9-F1
#
_entry.id   AF-R4YTK9-F1
#
_cell.length_a   1.000
_cell.length_b   1.000
_cell.length_c   1.000
_cell.angle_alpha   90.00
_cell.angle_beta   90.00
_cell.angle_gamma   90.00
#
_symmetry.space_group_name_H-M   'P 1'
#
loop_
_entity.id
_entity.type
_entity.pdbx_description
1 polymer ?
#
loop_
_entity_poly.entity_id
_entity_poly.type
_entity_poly.pdbx_seq_one_letter_code
_entity_poly.pdbx_strand_id
1 'polypeptide(L)'
;MAMLEICEIENQWIESNKKKIALLVLLEYSYPEIVDMISNSKITEDDLLVTVEYALEFESRHWAEKAVAWIESGLNINQDIYYKLRDISTNKRDSQNLRHRSTKQANKWGRANGI
;
A
#
# COMPACT_ATOMS: atom_id res chain seq x y z
N MET A 1 -1.58 17.38 -10.43
CA MET A 1 -2.15 16.11 -10.90
C MET A 1 -3.62 16.17 -10.58
N ALA A 2 -4.50 16.06 -11.58
CA ALA A 2 -5.94 16.04 -11.31
C ALA A 2 -6.27 14.72 -10.60
N MET A 3 -6.92 14.80 -9.44
CA MET A 3 -7.41 13.61 -8.76
C MET A 3 -8.54 13.02 -9.60
N LEU A 4 -8.45 11.73 -9.91
CA LEU A 4 -9.51 10.96 -10.56
C LEU A 4 -10.63 10.66 -9.56
N GLU A 5 -11.86 10.56 -10.04
CA GLU A 5 -12.96 10.07 -9.23
C GLU A 5 -12.80 8.55 -8.98
N ILE A 6 -13.21 8.05 -7.80
CA ILE A 6 -13.03 6.62 -7.46
C ILE A 6 -13.70 5.69 -8.47
N CYS A 7 -14.84 6.11 -9.03
CA CYS A 7 -15.56 5.38 -10.08
C CYS A 7 -14.75 5.25 -11.37
N GLU A 8 -13.93 6.26 -11.72
CA GLU A 8 -13.06 6.20 -12.89
C GLU A 8 -11.92 5.21 -12.68
N ILE A 9 -11.30 5.23 -11.50
CA ILE A 9 -10.24 4.29 -11.11
C ILE A 9 -10.78 2.86 -11.09
N GLU A 10 -11.97 2.65 -10.53
CA GLU A 10 -12.65 1.35 -10.51
C GLU A 10 -12.90 0.83 -11.93
N ASN A 11 -13.47 1.65 -12.81
CA ASN A 11 -13.76 1.25 -14.18
C ASN A 11 -12.48 0.89 -14.93
N GLN A 12 -11.42 1.69 -14.81
CA GLN A 12 -10.12 1.39 -15.40
C GLN A 12 -9.53 0.09 -14.86
N TRP A 13 -9.66 -0.18 -13.56
CA TRP A 13 -9.21 -1.42 -12.97
C TRP A 13 -9.98 -2.63 -13.53
N ILE A 14 -11.30 -2.55 -13.65
CA ILE A 14 -12.13 -3.60 -14.24
C ILE A 14 -11.75 -3.82 -15.72
N GLU A 15 -11.65 -2.76 -16.51
CA GLU A 15 -11.26 -2.80 -17.93
C GLU A 15 -9.84 -3.36 -18.13
N SER A 16 -8.95 -3.15 -17.16
CA SER A 16 -7.59 -3.73 -17.19
C SER A 16 -7.56 -5.24 -16.95
N ASN A 17 -8.71 -5.89 -16.75
CA ASN A 17 -8.85 -7.25 -16.23
C ASN A 17 -8.24 -7.39 -14.82
N LYS A 18 -8.54 -6.41 -13.96
CA LYS A 18 -8.12 -6.35 -12.55
C LYS A 18 -6.61 -6.42 -12.33
N LYS A 19 -5.82 -5.80 -13.22
CA LYS A 19 -4.37 -5.75 -13.04
C LYS A 19 -4.01 -4.88 -11.83
N LYS A 20 -3.17 -5.42 -10.94
CA LYS A 20 -2.70 -4.74 -9.71
C LYS A 20 -2.11 -3.36 -9.98
N ILE A 21 -1.39 -3.21 -11.11
CA ILE A 21 -0.76 -1.93 -11.49
C ILE A 21 -1.78 -0.79 -11.64
N ALA A 22 -3.02 -1.08 -12.03
CA ALA A 22 -4.06 -0.07 -12.20
C ALA A 22 -4.50 0.55 -10.86
N LEU A 23 -4.34 -0.17 -9.74
CA LEU A 23 -4.70 0.33 -8.41
C LEU A 23 -3.57 1.11 -7.73
N LEU A 24 -2.35 1.12 -8.26
CA LEU A 24 -1.26 1.91 -7.68
C LEU A 24 -1.63 3.39 -7.55
N VAL A 25 -2.44 3.92 -8.47
CA VAL A 25 -2.93 5.30 -8.43
C VAL A 25 -3.69 5.63 -7.15
N LEU A 26 -4.32 4.64 -6.49
CA LEU A 26 -4.98 4.87 -5.20
C LEU A 26 -4.00 5.39 -4.16
N LEU A 27 -2.74 4.94 -4.18
CA LEU A 27 -1.69 5.37 -3.25
C LEU A 27 -1.32 6.86 -3.38
N GLU A 28 -1.82 7.56 -4.39
CA GLU A 28 -1.66 9.01 -4.49
C GLU A 28 -2.53 9.77 -3.49
N TYR A 29 -3.61 9.15 -3.02
CA TYR A 29 -4.51 9.65 -1.99
C TYR A 29 -4.03 9.21 -0.60
N SER A 30 -4.50 9.87 0.46
CA SER A 30 -4.26 9.36 1.81
C SER A 30 -5.15 8.13 2.09
N TYR A 31 -4.67 7.23 2.96
CA TYR A 31 -5.45 6.04 3.33
C TYR A 31 -6.84 6.39 3.91
N PRO A 32 -6.99 7.38 4.81
CA PRO A 32 -8.32 7.76 5.31
C PRO A 32 -9.27 8.21 4.21
N GLU A 33 -8.79 9.01 3.24
CA GLU A 33 -9.61 9.45 2.11
C GLU A 33 -10.09 8.27 1.27
N ILE A 34 -9.22 7.29 0.99
CA ILE A 34 -9.59 6.10 0.24
C ILE A 34 -10.65 5.29 0.96
N VAL A 35 -10.53 5.07 2.28
CA VAL A 35 -11.51 4.29 3.06
C VAL A 35 -12.92 4.89 2.90
N ASP A 36 -13.05 6.21 2.95
CA ASP A 36 -14.33 6.89 2.75
C ASP A 36 -14.83 6.73 1.30
N MET A 37 -13.95 6.90 0.32
CA MET A 37 -14.27 6.84 -1.11
C MET A 37 -14.70 5.45 -1.58
N ILE A 38 -14.07 4.38 -1.07
CA ILE A 38 -14.36 3.01 -1.52
C ILE A 38 -15.62 2.41 -0.91
N SER A 39 -16.23 3.08 0.08
CA SER A 39 -17.41 2.59 0.82
C SER A 39 -18.59 2.18 -0.08
N ASN A 40 -18.72 2.80 -1.26
CA ASN A 40 -19.74 2.49 -2.27
C ASN A 40 -19.15 1.99 -3.59
N SER A 41 -17.90 1.53 -3.59
CA SER A 41 -17.17 1.03 -4.76
C SER A 41 -17.10 -0.51 -4.77
N LYS A 42 -16.66 -1.08 -5.89
CA LYS A 42 -16.29 -2.49 -6.02
C LYS A 42 -14.86 -2.78 -5.54
N ILE A 43 -14.07 -1.76 -5.25
CA ILE A 43 -12.75 -1.90 -4.65
C ILE A 43 -12.94 -2.25 -3.18
N THR A 44 -12.36 -3.36 -2.76
CA THR A 44 -12.47 -3.87 -1.39
C THR A 44 -11.23 -3.54 -0.58
N GLU A 45 -11.30 -3.71 0.74
CA GLU A 45 -10.13 -3.58 1.61
C GLU A 45 -9.03 -4.61 1.25
N ASP A 46 -9.40 -5.81 0.79
CA ASP A 46 -8.47 -6.82 0.30
C ASP A 46 -7.70 -6.33 -0.94
N ASP A 47 -8.38 -5.62 -1.86
CA ASP A 47 -7.72 -4.99 -3.01
C ASP A 47 -6.71 -3.92 -2.58
N LEU A 48 -6.96 -3.21 -1.47
CA LEU A 48 -5.99 -2.25 -0.90
C LEU A 48 -4.75 -2.97 -0.35
N LEU A 49 -4.93 -4.11 0.32
CA LEU A 49 -3.82 -4.93 0.81
C LEU A 49 -2.99 -5.47 -0.35
N VAL A 50 -3.64 -6.01 -1.39
CA VAL A 50 -2.97 -6.47 -2.61
C VAL A 50 -2.21 -5.34 -3.30
N THR A 51 -2.78 -4.13 -3.31
CA THR A 51 -2.14 -2.94 -3.90
C THR A 51 -0.90 -2.53 -3.11
N VAL A 52 -0.98 -2.50 -1.79
CA VAL A 52 0.14 -2.18 -0.89
C VAL A 52 1.23 -3.23 -1.00
N GLU A 53 0.86 -4.51 -0.99
CA GLU A 53 1.80 -5.61 -1.19
C GLU A 53 2.55 -5.48 -2.53
N TYR A 54 1.83 -5.22 -3.61
CA TYR A 54 2.40 -5.03 -4.94
C TYR A 54 3.32 -3.80 -5.00
N ALA A 55 2.92 -2.69 -4.37
CA ALA A 55 3.69 -1.45 -4.33
C ALA A 55 5.03 -1.58 -3.60
N LEU A 56 5.10 -2.40 -2.54
CA LEU A 56 6.35 -2.64 -1.80
C LEU A 56 7.40 -3.38 -2.64
N GLU A 57 6.96 -4.26 -3.55
CA GLU A 57 7.83 -5.00 -4.46
C GLU A 57 8.14 -4.28 -5.76
N PHE A 58 7.31 -3.30 -6.12
CA PHE A 58 7.43 -2.60 -7.38
C PHE A 58 8.78 -1.89 -7.51
N GLU A 59 9.32 -1.85 -8.73
CA GLU A 59 10.67 -1.32 -8.99
C GLU A 59 10.82 0.15 -8.60
N SER A 60 9.76 0.94 -8.78
CA SER A 60 9.73 2.33 -8.35
C SER A 60 9.48 2.46 -6.84
N ARG A 61 10.50 2.91 -6.11
CA ARG A 61 10.43 3.15 -4.66
C ARG A 61 9.46 4.25 -4.25
N HIS A 62 9.03 5.08 -5.19
CA HIS A 62 7.93 6.00 -4.97
C HIS A 62 6.68 5.29 -4.44
N TRP A 63 6.29 4.15 -5.05
CA TRP A 63 5.11 3.40 -4.64
C TRP A 63 5.30 2.73 -3.29
N ALA A 64 6.49 2.21 -3.01
CA ALA A 64 6.83 1.68 -1.68
C ALA A 64 6.72 2.77 -0.59
N GLU A 65 7.18 3.99 -0.86
CA GLU A 65 7.08 5.11 0.10
C GLU A 65 5.62 5.50 0.40
N LYS A 66 4.76 5.48 -0.62
CA LYS A 66 3.31 5.74 -0.46
C LYS A 66 2.61 4.60 0.27
N ALA A 67 2.93 3.36 -0.06
CA ALA A 67 2.42 2.17 0.62
C ALA A 67 2.76 2.20 2.13
N VAL A 68 4.01 2.53 2.48
CA VAL A 68 4.41 2.71 3.88
C VAL A 68 3.68 3.87 4.57
N ALA A 69 3.34 4.94 3.83
CA ALA A 69 2.53 6.04 4.38
C ALA A 69 1.11 5.57 4.74
N TRP A 70 0.48 4.74 3.92
CA TRP A 70 -0.83 4.16 4.23
C TRP A 70 -0.79 3.27 5.48
N ILE A 71 0.25 2.45 5.61
CA ILE A 71 0.46 1.60 6.80
C ILE A 71 0.63 2.47 8.05
N GLU A 72 1.36 3.58 7.95
CA GLU A 72 1.48 4.58 9.03
C GLU A 72 0.15 5.23 9.40
N SER A 73 -0.72 5.45 8.41
CA SER A 73 -2.06 6.01 8.58
C SER A 73 -3.09 5.02 9.13
N GLY A 74 -2.74 3.75 9.33
CA GLY A 74 -3.57 2.79 10.05
C GLY A 74 -4.12 1.62 9.23
N LEU A 75 -3.66 1.42 8.00
CA LEU A 75 -3.99 0.19 7.25
C LEU A 75 -3.57 -1.05 8.05
N ASN A 76 -4.50 -1.98 8.24
CA ASN A 76 -4.25 -3.22 8.96
C ASN A 76 -3.57 -4.24 8.05
N ILE A 77 -2.25 -4.38 8.15
CA ILE A 77 -1.46 -5.23 7.28
C ILE A 77 -1.57 -6.72 7.64
N ASN A 78 -1.32 -7.58 6.66
CA ASN A 78 -1.21 -9.03 6.84
C ASN A 78 0.28 -9.47 6.98
N GLN A 79 0.48 -10.77 7.15
CA GLN A 79 1.80 -11.36 7.35
C GLN A 79 2.74 -11.20 6.12
N ASP A 80 2.19 -11.22 4.90
CA ASP A 80 2.98 -11.07 3.68
C ASP A 80 3.56 -9.65 3.57
N ILE A 81 2.74 -8.63 3.85
CA ILE A 81 3.20 -7.24 3.92
C ILE A 81 4.24 -7.08 5.03
N TYR A 82 4.05 -7.72 6.19
CA TYR A 82 5.06 -7.71 7.26
C TYR A 82 6.43 -8.19 6.77
N TYR A 83 6.51 -9.32 6.07
CA TYR A 83 7.80 -9.83 5.55
C TYR A 83 8.42 -8.88 4.53
N LYS A 84 7.62 -8.27 3.65
CA LYS A 84 8.11 -7.28 2.67
C LYS A 84 8.69 -6.04 3.35
N LEU A 85 8.06 -5.57 4.44
CA LEU A 85 8.61 -4.49 5.25
C LEU A 85 9.93 -4.88 5.91
N ARG A 86 10.07 -6.14 6.35
CA ARG A 86 11.34 -6.67 6.88
C ARG A 86 12.43 -6.71 5.81
N ASP A 87 12.11 -7.12 4.60
CA ASP A 87 13.08 -7.14 3.49
C ASP A 87 13.56 -5.72 3.16
N ILE A 88 12.64 -4.77 2.99
CA ILE A 88 12.97 -3.35 2.77
C ILE A 88 13.81 -2.80 3.93
N SER A 89 13.50 -3.16 5.17
CA SER A 89 14.23 -2.65 6.35
C SER A 89 15.73 -2.95 6.33
N THR A 90 16.13 -4.05 5.67
CA THR A 90 17.53 -4.51 5.62
C THR A 90 18.21 -4.24 4.27
N ASN A 91 17.43 -3.89 3.24
CA ASN A 91 17.95 -3.68 1.90
C ASN A 91 18.68 -2.34 1.75
N LYS A 92 20.01 -2.38 1.63
CA LYS A 92 20.86 -1.18 1.51
C LYS A 92 20.63 -0.37 0.22
N ARG A 93 19.93 -0.92 -0.77
CA ARG A 93 19.54 -0.17 -1.98
C ARG A 93 18.39 0.81 -1.72
N ASP A 94 17.62 0.59 -0.65
CA ASP A 94 16.52 1.46 -0.27
C ASP A 94 17.00 2.64 0.56
N SER A 95 16.29 3.78 0.40
CA SER A 95 16.59 5.02 1.10
C SER A 95 16.56 4.80 2.62
N GLN A 96 17.46 5.45 3.35
CA GLN A 96 17.51 5.32 4.81
C GLN A 96 16.17 5.63 5.47
N ASN A 97 15.44 6.61 4.94
CA ASN A 97 14.11 6.97 5.40
C ASN A 97 13.12 5.82 5.23
N LEU A 98 13.03 5.24 4.02
CA LEU A 98 12.14 4.12 3.73
C LEU A 98 12.45 2.90 4.60
N ARG A 99 13.73 2.55 4.76
CA ARG A 99 14.14 1.45 5.65
C ARG A 99 13.74 1.68 7.10
N HIS A 100 13.95 2.90 7.61
CA HIS A 100 13.62 3.25 9.00
C HIS A 100 12.11 3.17 9.26
N ARG A 101 11.30 3.74 8.36
CA ARG A 101 9.83 3.68 8.44
C ARG A 101 9.33 2.24 8.35
N SER A 102 9.86 1.44 7.42
CA SER A 102 9.50 0.03 7.28
C SER A 102 9.87 -0.80 8.52
N THR A 103 11.04 -0.54 9.12
CA THR A 103 11.46 -1.17 10.39
C THR A 103 10.44 -0.90 11.50
N LYS A 104 10.02 0.37 11.63
CA LYS A 104 9.07 0.79 12.66
C LYS A 104 7.73 0.08 12.50
N GLN A 105 7.20 0.00 11.28
CA GLN A 105 5.91 -0.65 11.02
C GLN A 105 5.98 -2.17 11.18
N ALA A 106 7.04 -2.83 10.66
CA ALA A 106 7.23 -4.26 10.85
C ALA A 106 7.32 -4.63 12.33
N ASN A 107 8.08 -3.87 13.13
CA ASN A 107 8.21 -4.10 14.57
C ASN A 107 6.88 -3.86 15.31
N LYS A 108 6.11 -2.84 14.92
CA LYS A 108 4.79 -2.56 15.50
C LYS A 108 3.85 -3.75 15.29
N TRP A 109 3.77 -4.27 14.06
CA TRP A 109 2.92 -5.39 13.73
C TRP A 109 3.40 -6.71 14.36
N GLY A 110 4.72 -6.99 14.35
CA GLY A 110 5.30 -8.18 14.97
C GLY A 110 4.97 -8.27 16.46
N ARG A 111 5.14 -7.18 17.21
CA ARG A 111 4.77 -7.12 18.64
C ARG A 111 3.28 -7.39 18.88
N ALA A 112 2.40 -6.90 18.01
CA ALA A 112 0.96 -7.12 18.14
C ALA A 112 0.57 -8.58 17.88
N ASN A 113 1.40 -9.34 17.14
CA ASN A 113 1.16 -10.72 16.74
C ASN A 113 2.08 -11.74 17.43
N GLY A 114 2.94 -11.31 18.37
CA GLY A 114 3.84 -12.20 19.11
C GLY A 114 5.04 -12.72 18.31
N ILE A 115 5.50 -11.96 17.30
CA ILE A 115 6.66 -12.26 16.43
C ILE A 115 7.83 -11.32 16.75
#